data_AF-A0A3S4JSB8-F1
#
_entry.id   AF-A0A3S4JSB8-F1
#
_cell.length_a   1.000
_cell.length_b   1.000
_cell.length_c   1.000
_cell.angle_alpha   90.00
_cell.angle_beta   90.00
_cell.angle_gamma   90.00
#
_symmetry.space_group_name_H-M   'P 1'
#
loop_
_entity.id
_entity.type
_entity.pdbx_description
1 polymer ?
#
loop_
_entity_poly.entity_id
_entity_poly.type
_entity_poly.pdbx_seq_one_letter_code
_entity_poly.pdbx_strand_id
1 'polypeptide(L)'
;MYAAFRIAQTIKRQWPDIKICLGGGYVNTELRELAEPRVFDYFDYVTLDDGEKPLLALMEHLEGKRGVSRLARTFLRQDGAVRYVNLQEADVPFSEVGTPPGTACR
;
A
#
# COMPACT_ATOMS: atom_id res chain seq x y z
N MET A 1 -5.34 10.31 12.93
CA MET A 1 -5.13 10.71 11.52
C MET A 1 -4.41 12.05 11.35
N TYR A 2 -4.82 13.14 12.02
CA TYR A 2 -4.18 14.46 11.88
C TYR A 2 -2.66 14.50 12.06
N ALA A 3 -2.10 13.68 12.96
CA ALA A 3 -0.64 13.61 13.16
C ALA A 3 0.10 13.15 11.90
N ALA A 4 -0.41 12.16 11.18
CA ALA A 4 0.21 11.65 9.95
C ALA A 4 0.29 12.74 8.86
N PHE A 5 -0.78 13.54 8.70
CA PHE A 5 -0.79 14.67 7.77
C PHE A 5 0.24 15.74 8.14
N ARG A 6 0.39 16.07 9.44
CA ARG A 6 1.38 17.05 9.92
C ARG A 6 2.82 16.59 9.70
N ILE A 7 3.09 15.30 9.91
CA ILE A 7 4.39 14.69 9.65
C ILE A 7 4.67 14.72 8.14
N ALA A 8 3.72 14.28 7.32
CA ALA A 8 3.86 14.29 5.86
C ALA A 8 4.11 15.70 5.31
N GLN A 9 3.39 16.71 5.80
CA GLN A 9 3.64 18.12 5.46
C GLN A 9 5.06 18.56 5.78
N THR A 10 5.56 18.20 6.97
CA THR A 10 6.91 18.57 7.39
C THR A 10 7.96 17.91 6.50
N ILE A 11 7.81 16.62 6.22
CA ILE A 11 8.71 15.86 5.34
C ILE A 11 8.70 16.46 3.93
N LYS A 12 7.52 16.67 3.31
CA LYS A 12 7.43 17.24 1.96
C LYS A 12 8.02 18.64 1.85
N ARG A 13 7.92 19.47 2.90
CA ARG A 13 8.52 20.81 2.94
C ARG A 13 10.05 20.78 2.97
N GLN A 14 10.64 19.78 3.65
CA GLN A 14 12.09 19.66 3.81
C GLN A 14 12.74 18.80 2.71
N TRP A 15 12.01 17.80 2.21
CA TRP A 15 12.47 16.83 1.22
C TRP A 15 11.32 16.49 0.25
N PRO A 16 11.07 17.34 -0.77
CA PRO A 16 9.92 17.19 -1.67
C PRO A 16 9.96 15.90 -2.50
N ASP A 17 11.16 15.38 -2.76
CA ASP A 17 11.37 14.19 -3.60
C ASP A 17 11.07 12.87 -2.88
N ILE A 18 11.02 12.88 -1.54
CA ILE A 18 10.70 11.67 -0.76
C ILE A 18 9.26 11.24 -1.06
N LYS A 19 9.12 9.97 -1.42
CA LYS A 19 7.81 9.32 -1.61
C LYS A 19 7.24 8.91 -0.26
N ILE A 20 6.03 9.35 0.03
CA ILE A 20 5.33 9.08 1.28
C ILE A 20 4.14 8.17 0.99
N CYS A 21 4.12 7.00 1.62
CA CYS A 21 2.99 6.09 1.57
C CYS A 21 2.20 6.12 2.88
N LEU A 22 0.87 6.08 2.81
CA LEU A 22 -0.02 5.90 3.94
C LEU A 22 -0.56 4.46 3.96
N GLY A 23 -0.58 3.82 5.11
CA GLY A 23 -1.13 2.47 5.28
C GLY A 23 -1.62 2.22 6.71
N GLY A 24 -1.95 0.97 7.03
CA GLY A 24 -2.37 0.51 8.36
C GLY A 24 -3.89 0.39 8.55
N GLY A 25 -4.30 -0.21 9.67
CA GLY A 25 -5.69 -0.64 9.90
C GLY A 25 -6.76 0.44 9.77
N TYR A 26 -6.44 1.71 10.06
CA TYR A 26 -7.37 2.83 9.88
C TYR A 26 -7.71 3.12 8.41
N VAL A 27 -6.73 2.95 7.51
CA VAL A 27 -6.97 3.07 6.06
C VAL A 27 -7.90 1.94 5.60
N ASN A 28 -7.81 0.77 6.24
CA ASN A 28 -8.53 -0.42 5.82
C ASN A 28 -10.05 -0.40 6.06
N THR A 29 -10.51 0.41 7.03
CA THR A 29 -11.92 0.50 7.43
C THR A 29 -12.59 1.80 7.01
N GLU A 30 -11.87 2.93 7.01
CA GLU A 30 -12.44 4.26 6.72
C GLU A 30 -12.11 4.77 5.30
N LEU A 31 -11.06 4.23 4.67
CA LEU A 31 -10.57 4.68 3.35
C LEU A 31 -10.68 3.61 2.26
N ARG A 32 -11.44 2.54 2.49
CA ARG A 32 -11.70 1.51 1.47
C ARG A 32 -12.42 2.08 0.24
N GLU A 33 -13.14 3.18 0.41
CA GLU A 33 -13.78 3.96 -0.65
C GLU A 33 -13.14 5.35 -0.80
N LEU A 34 -11.81 5.46 -0.66
CA LEU A 34 -11.11 6.73 -0.81
C LEU A 34 -11.36 7.34 -2.20
N ALA A 35 -12.13 8.43 -2.22
CA ALA A 35 -12.42 9.21 -3.43
C ALA A 35 -11.85 10.64 -3.37
N GLU A 36 -11.40 11.11 -2.20
CA GLU A 36 -10.90 12.47 -1.99
C GLU A 36 -9.46 12.64 -2.51
N PRO A 37 -9.24 13.36 -3.64
CA PRO A 37 -7.90 13.51 -4.23
C PRO A 37 -6.95 14.34 -3.36
N ARG A 38 -7.45 15.19 -2.46
CA ARG A 38 -6.62 16.05 -1.59
C ARG A 38 -5.76 15.27 -0.59
N VAL A 39 -6.08 14.01 -0.31
CA VAL A 39 -5.18 13.14 0.47
C VAL A 39 -3.81 13.02 -0.22
N PHE A 40 -3.80 13.06 -1.56
CA PHE A 40 -2.58 12.96 -2.35
C PHE A 40 -1.78 14.27 -2.45
N ASP A 41 -2.25 15.36 -1.83
CA ASP A 41 -1.43 16.55 -1.63
C ASP A 41 -0.36 16.33 -0.52
N TYR A 42 -0.49 15.23 0.23
CA TYR A 42 0.33 14.88 1.38
C TYR A 42 1.06 13.55 1.19
N PHE A 43 0.38 12.58 0.59
CA PHE A 43 0.88 11.22 0.39
C PHE A 43 0.95 10.92 -1.12
N ASP A 44 1.98 10.21 -1.57
CA ASP A 44 2.08 9.77 -2.96
C ASP A 44 1.23 8.50 -3.21
N TYR A 45 1.13 7.63 -2.20
CA TYR A 45 0.44 6.35 -2.28
C TYR A 45 -0.35 6.06 -1.01
N VAL A 46 -1.43 5.29 -1.14
CA VAL A 46 -2.19 4.76 -0.01
C VAL A 46 -2.41 3.26 -0.21
N THR A 47 -1.88 2.42 0.67
CA THR A 47 -2.01 0.95 0.57
C THR A 47 -3.06 0.41 1.54
N LEU A 48 -3.94 -0.47 1.06
CA LEU A 48 -4.96 -1.18 1.85
C LEU A 48 -4.51 -2.59 2.26
N ASP A 49 -5.16 -3.08 3.32
CA ASP A 49 -5.00 -4.40 3.94
C ASP A 49 -3.61 -4.68 4.55
N ASP A 50 -3.56 -5.62 5.49
CA ASP A 50 -2.31 -6.11 6.08
C ASP A 50 -1.63 -7.12 5.12
N GLY A 51 -0.31 -6.99 4.97
CA GLY A 51 0.54 -7.91 4.21
C GLY A 51 1.74 -7.22 3.56
N GLU A 52 2.82 -7.95 3.34
CA GLU A 52 4.04 -7.43 2.71
C GLU A 52 3.87 -7.15 1.21
N LYS A 53 2.87 -7.73 0.56
CA LYS A 53 2.70 -7.66 -0.91
C LYS A 53 2.47 -6.24 -1.46
N PRO A 54 1.55 -5.41 -0.93
CA PRO A 54 1.41 -4.02 -1.40
C PRO A 54 2.69 -3.22 -1.24
N LEU A 55 3.42 -3.43 -0.14
CA LEU A 55 4.69 -2.76 0.13
C LEU A 55 5.77 -3.19 -0.87
N LEU A 56 5.94 -4.50 -1.10
CA LEU A 56 6.89 -5.02 -2.07
C LEU A 56 6.58 -4.54 -3.50
N ALA A 57 5.31 -4.61 -3.91
CA ALA A 57 4.89 -4.11 -5.22
C ALA A 57 5.15 -2.60 -5.35
N LEU A 58 4.93 -1.82 -4.29
CA LEU A 58 5.25 -0.40 -4.28
C LEU A 58 6.76 -0.16 -4.36
N MET A 59 7.59 -0.90 -3.62
CA MET A 59 9.05 -0.77 -3.68
C MET A 59 9.59 -1.09 -5.09
N GLU A 60 9.15 -2.20 -5.70
CA GLU A 60 9.53 -2.54 -7.08
C GLU A 60 9.08 -1.47 -8.08
N HIS A 61 7.93 -0.84 -7.84
CA HIS A 61 7.46 0.26 -8.67
C HIS A 61 8.35 1.50 -8.53
N LEU A 62 8.73 1.86 -7.30
CA LEU A 62 9.63 2.98 -7.02
C LEU A 62 11.05 2.74 -7.57
N GLU A 63 11.47 1.49 -7.67
CA GLU A 63 12.73 1.08 -8.33
C GLU A 63 12.62 0.99 -9.85
N GLY A 64 11.45 1.25 -10.44
CA GLY A 64 11.22 1.18 -11.89
C GLY A 64 11.11 -0.24 -12.46
N LYS A 65 11.11 -1.27 -11.61
CA LYS A 65 10.99 -2.69 -12.00
C LYS A 65 9.55 -3.12 -12.27
N ARG A 66 8.58 -2.34 -11.76
CA ARG A 66 7.14 -2.61 -11.87
C ARG A 66 6.37 -1.38 -12.36
N GLY A 67 5.43 -1.58 -13.28
CA GLY A 67 4.53 -0.53 -13.73
C GLY A 67 3.38 -0.27 -12.74
N VAL A 68 2.82 0.94 -12.77
CA VAL A 68 1.70 1.37 -11.89
C VAL A 68 0.51 0.40 -11.94
N SER A 69 0.17 -0.12 -13.12
CA SER A 69 -0.95 -1.06 -13.30
C SER A 69 -0.77 -2.40 -12.59
N ARG A 70 0.43 -2.69 -12.09
CA ARG A 70 0.78 -3.93 -11.40
C ARG A 70 0.88 -3.76 -9.88
N LEU A 71 0.49 -2.61 -9.35
CA LEU A 71 0.41 -2.42 -7.90
C LEU A 71 -0.71 -3.29 -7.30
N ALA A 72 -0.54 -3.68 -6.03
CA ALA A 72 -1.52 -4.47 -5.29
C ALA A 72 -2.19 -3.58 -4.25
N ARG A 73 -3.53 -3.56 -4.23
CA ARG A 73 -4.35 -2.85 -3.23
C ARG A 73 -3.86 -1.43 -2.90
N THR A 74 -3.50 -0.66 -3.92
CA THR A 74 -2.89 0.67 -3.75
C THR A 74 -3.75 1.73 -4.44
N PHE A 75 -4.08 2.80 -3.72
CA PHE A 75 -4.58 4.03 -4.33
C PHE A 75 -3.45 4.99 -4.66
N LEU A 76 -3.63 5.69 -5.77
CA LEU A 76 -2.79 6.79 -6.22
C LEU A 76 -3.66 7.86 -6.87
N ARG A 77 -3.11 9.07 -7.03
CA ARG A 77 -3.72 10.11 -7.87
C ARG A 77 -3.19 9.97 -9.29
N GLN A 78 -4.10 9.80 -10.24
CA GLN A 78 -3.78 9.77 -11.66
C GLN A 78 -4.75 10.67 -12.41
N ASP A 79 -4.24 11.53 -13.30
CA ASP A 79 -5.05 12.44 -14.11
C ASP A 79 -6.01 13.32 -13.25
N GLY A 80 -5.57 13.68 -12.05
CA GLY A 80 -6.33 14.49 -11.10
C GLY A 80 -7.34 13.72 -10.24
N ALA A 81 -7.65 12.46 -10.55
CA ALA A 81 -8.60 11.63 -9.84
C ALA A 81 -7.92 10.55 -8.98
N VAL A 82 -8.64 10.04 -7.98
CA VAL A 82 -8.18 8.88 -7.20
C VAL A 82 -8.39 7.62 -8.02
N ARG A 83 -7.34 6.82 -8.18
CA ARG A 83 -7.37 5.54 -8.86
C ARG A 83 -6.98 4.45 -7.87
N TYR A 84 -7.83 3.44 -7.76
CA TYR A 84 -7.49 2.20 -7.08
C TYR A 84 -6.86 1.22 -8.08
N VAL A 85 -5.71 0.65 -7.72
CA VAL A 85 -5.05 -0.40 -8.49
C VAL A 85 -4.89 -1.63 -7.62
N ASN A 86 -5.39 -2.75 -8.14
CA ASN A 86 -5.29 -4.03 -7.49
C ASN A 86 -5.06 -5.13 -8.53
N LEU A 87 -3.79 -5.36 -8.88
CA LEU A 87 -3.43 -6.55 -9.61
C LEU A 87 -3.52 -7.75 -8.66
N GLN A 88 -4.49 -8.62 -8.92
CA GLN A 88 -4.53 -9.95 -8.32
C GLN A 88 -3.46 -10.79 -9.00
N GLU A 89 -2.20 -10.64 -8.55
CA GLU A 89 -1.20 -11.66 -8.83
C GLU A 89 -1.60 -12.92 -8.04
N ALA A 90 -1.59 -14.08 -8.71
CA ALA A 90 -1.85 -15.34 -8.04
C ALA A 90 -0.96 -15.44 -6.80
N ASP A 91 -1.53 -15.83 -5.66
CA ASP A 91 -0.75 -16.13 -4.48
C ASP A 91 0.41 -17.03 -4.91
N VAL A 92 1.66 -16.61 -4.64
CA VAL A 92 2.80 -17.52 -4.70
C VAL A 92 2.34 -18.77 -3.96
N PRO A 93 2.29 -19.95 -4.60
CA PRO A 93 1.91 -21.15 -3.91
C PRO A 93 2.78 -21.20 -2.68
N PHE A 94 2.14 -21.28 -1.51
CA PHE A 94 2.84 -21.45 -0.26
C PHE A 94 3.44 -22.86 -0.30
N SER A 95 4.55 -23.00 -1.01
CA SER A 95 5.34 -24.22 -1.06
C SER A 95 6.03 -24.32 0.28
N GLU A 96 5.44 -25.16 1.13
CA GLU A 96 6.12 -25.93 2.16
C GLU A 96 7.03 -25.13 3.11
N VAL A 97 6.44 -24.32 3.99
CA VAL A 97 6.97 -24.36 5.37
C VAL A 97 6.47 -25.64 5.99
N GLY A 98 7.33 -26.65 5.98
CA GLY A 98 7.12 -27.93 6.65
C GLY A 98 6.77 -27.70 8.11
N THR A 99 5.49 -27.74 8.43
CA THR A 99 5.03 -28.03 9.79
C THR A 99 4.26 -29.34 9.68
N PRO A 100 4.81 -30.46 10.18
CA PRO A 100 4.05 -31.70 10.20
C PRO A 100 2.78 -31.46 11.03
N PRO A 101 1.58 -31.82 10.54
CA PRO A 101 0.40 -31.73 11.36
C PRO A 101 0.61 -32.65 12.56
N GLY A 102 0.63 -32.05 13.75
CA GLY A 102 0.75 -32.74 15.02
C GLY A 102 -0.32 -33.82 15.10
N THR A 103 0.11 -35.06 14.88
CA THR A 103 -0.68 -36.24 15.16
C THR A 103 -0.46 -36.56 16.63
N ALA A 104 -1.51 -36.42 17.44
CA ALA A 104 -2.01 -37.43 18.38
C ALA A 104 -2.81 -36.76 19.51
N CYS A 105 -4.13 -36.77 19.36
CA CYS A 105 -5.00 -37.00 20.51
C CYS A 105 -4.96 -38.50 20.82
N ARG A 106 -4.61 -38.84 22.05
CA ARG A 106 -5.12 -40.02 22.75
C ARG A 106 -5.28 -39.68 24.21
#